data_AF-A0A2U1KRH3-F1
#
_entry.id   AF-A0A2U1KRH3-F1
#
_cell.length_a   1.000
_cell.length_b   1.000
_cell.length_c   1.000
_cell.angle_alpha   90.00
_cell.angle_beta   90.00
_cell.angle_gamma   90.00
#
_symmetry.space_group_name_H-M   'P 1'
#
loop_
_entity.id
_entity.type
_entity.pdbx_description
1 polymer ?
#
loop_
_entity_poly.entity_id
_entity_poly.type
_entity_poly.pdbx_seq_one_letter_code
_entity_poly.pdbx_strand_id
1 'polypeptide(L)'
;MLKTLKLNSPDGSSLVGYELAMAIVENLPELRHLELIEYALEDRWLRAILDGCRHLQVLDLRMCEPVRLKGELRKRCLEHIKSLKLPTDPLKLHPYSGNDATVDLLLYKRSFGWESDDNSTEDNITKESD
;
A
#
# COMPACT_ATOMS: atom_id res chain seq x y z
N MET A 1 -8.36 -17.87 17.48
CA MET A 1 -8.67 -16.56 16.88
C MET A 1 -7.47 -16.09 16.09
N LEU A 2 -7.64 -15.81 14.81
CA LEU A 2 -6.55 -15.38 13.93
C LEU A 2 -6.25 -13.90 14.20
N LYS A 3 -5.00 -13.59 14.55
CA LYS A 3 -4.55 -12.21 14.88
C LYS A 3 -3.67 -11.60 13.80
N THR A 4 -3.21 -12.42 12.86
CA THR A 4 -2.28 -12.04 11.82
C THR A 4 -2.70 -12.72 10.52
N LEU A 5 -2.83 -11.91 9.47
CA LEU A 5 -3.12 -12.36 8.12
C LEU A 5 -2.05 -11.77 7.20
N LYS A 6 -1.41 -12.64 6.42
CA LYS A 6 -0.39 -12.27 5.43
C LYS A 6 -0.79 -12.87 4.11
N LEU A 7 -1.01 -12.02 3.12
CA LEU A 7 -1.38 -12.42 1.77
C LEU A 7 -0.43 -11.75 0.80
N ASN A 8 0.18 -12.58 -0.04
CA ASN A 8 0.99 -12.14 -1.17
C ASN A 8 0.33 -12.75 -2.40
N SER A 9 0.10 -11.96 -3.44
CA SER A 9 -0.43 -12.44 -4.72
C SER A 9 0.70 -12.54 -5.74
N PRO A 10 1.44 -13.66 -5.83
CA PRO A 10 2.53 -13.82 -6.79
C PRO A 10 2.04 -13.97 -8.26
N ASP A 11 0.76 -14.21 -8.46
CA ASP A 11 0.18 -14.75 -9.69
C ASP A 11 -0.93 -13.88 -10.29
N GLY A 12 -1.08 -12.63 -9.84
CA GLY A 12 -2.07 -11.70 -10.40
C GLY A 12 -3.51 -12.19 -10.24
N SER A 13 -3.75 -13.09 -9.28
CA SER A 13 -5.07 -13.62 -9.01
C SER A 13 -6.01 -12.49 -8.60
N SER A 14 -7.09 -12.35 -9.38
CA SER A 14 -8.05 -11.23 -9.37
C SER A 14 -8.98 -11.27 -8.14
N LEU A 15 -8.48 -11.55 -6.94
CA LEU A 15 -9.23 -11.20 -5.74
C LEU A 15 -9.30 -9.67 -5.70
N VAL A 16 -10.43 -9.15 -6.17
CA VAL A 16 -10.72 -7.73 -6.19
C VAL A 16 -10.71 -7.26 -4.74
N GLY A 17 -10.13 -6.08 -4.47
CA GLY A 17 -10.00 -5.54 -3.11
C GLY A 17 -11.31 -5.54 -2.30
N TYR A 18 -12.47 -5.53 -2.97
CA TYR A 18 -13.78 -5.74 -2.36
C TYR A 18 -13.94 -7.08 -1.65
N GLU A 19 -13.76 -8.19 -2.36
CA GLU A 19 -14.03 -9.54 -1.84
C GLU A 19 -13.11 -9.85 -0.66
N LEU A 20 -11.85 -9.46 -0.80
CA LEU A 20 -10.87 -9.57 0.27
C LEU A 20 -11.27 -8.74 1.50
N ALA A 21 -11.65 -7.48 1.30
CA ALA A 21 -12.06 -6.61 2.40
C ALA A 21 -13.28 -7.16 3.14
N MET A 22 -14.29 -7.64 2.41
CA MET A 22 -15.47 -8.24 3.04
C MET A 22 -15.11 -9.50 3.83
N ALA A 23 -14.34 -10.42 3.23
CA ALA A 23 -13.92 -11.64 3.91
C ALA A 23 -13.15 -11.36 5.20
N ILE A 24 -12.25 -10.36 5.20
CA ILE A 24 -11.53 -9.93 6.39
C ILE A 24 -12.48 -9.35 7.44
N VAL A 25 -13.36 -8.43 7.05
CA VAL A 25 -14.26 -7.75 8.01
C VAL A 25 -15.24 -8.74 8.65
N GLU A 26 -15.78 -9.68 7.88
CA GLU A 26 -16.77 -10.65 8.36
C GLU A 26 -16.15 -11.74 9.25
N ASN A 27 -14.97 -12.24 8.89
CA ASN A 27 -14.39 -13.40 9.55
C ASN A 27 -13.33 -13.03 10.59
N LEU A 28 -12.70 -11.84 10.47
CA LEU A 28 -11.50 -11.45 11.21
C LEU A 28 -11.63 -10.07 11.90
N PRO A 29 -12.70 -9.78 12.68
CA PRO A 29 -12.85 -8.48 13.36
C PRO A 29 -11.74 -8.21 14.40
N GLU A 30 -11.14 -9.27 14.95
CA GLU A 30 -10.07 -9.22 15.96
C GLU A 30 -8.65 -9.14 15.36
N LEU A 31 -8.55 -8.92 14.05
CA LEU A 31 -7.27 -8.86 13.36
C LEU A 31 -6.40 -7.71 13.89
N ARG A 32 -5.13 -8.01 14.15
CA ARG A 32 -4.15 -7.04 14.66
C ARG A 32 -3.07 -6.73 13.65
N HIS A 33 -2.70 -7.68 12.80
CA HIS A 33 -1.70 -7.51 11.77
C HIS A 33 -2.25 -7.95 10.42
N LEU A 34 -2.20 -7.04 9.45
CA LEU A 34 -2.56 -7.28 8.06
C LEU A 34 -1.40 -6.92 7.16
N GLU A 35 -0.96 -7.88 6.35
CA GLU A 35 0.05 -7.69 5.32
C GLU A 35 -0.55 -8.11 3.98
N LEU A 36 -0.66 -7.13 3.08
CA LEU A 36 -1.11 -7.29 1.70
C LEU A 36 0.02 -6.79 0.81
N ILE A 37 0.55 -7.69 -0.02
CA ILE A 37 1.60 -7.34 -0.99
C ILE A 37 1.08 -7.67 -2.38
N GLU A 38 1.21 -6.70 -3.30
CA GLU A 38 0.78 -6.82 -4.71
C GLU A 38 -0.73 -7.06 -4.89
N TYR A 39 -1.55 -6.44 -4.04
CA TYR A 39 -3.02 -6.52 -4.14
C TYR A 39 -3.65 -5.25 -4.71
N ALA A 40 -4.66 -5.45 -5.56
CA ALA A 40 -5.50 -4.38 -6.07
C ALA A 40 -6.45 -3.85 -4.96
N LEU A 41 -6.02 -2.83 -4.22
CA LEU A 41 -6.76 -2.28 -3.08
C LEU A 41 -7.06 -0.79 -3.29
N GLU A 42 -8.32 -0.39 -3.17
CA GLU A 42 -8.75 1.00 -3.21
C GLU A 42 -8.96 1.57 -1.80
N ASP A 43 -8.89 2.90 -1.66
CA ASP A 43 -9.13 3.61 -0.39
C ASP A 43 -10.46 3.24 0.28
N ARG A 44 -11.52 2.98 -0.50
CA ARG A 44 -12.84 2.58 0.02
C ARG A 44 -12.81 1.22 0.70
N TRP A 45 -12.04 0.28 0.17
CA TRP A 45 -11.93 -1.09 0.69
C TRP A 45 -11.02 -1.12 1.90
N LEU A 46 -9.94 -0.34 1.87
CA LEU A 46 -9.10 -0.15 3.04
C LEU A 46 -9.88 0.46 4.21
N ARG A 47 -10.74 1.46 3.94
CA ARG A 47 -11.59 2.06 4.97
C ARG A 47 -12.54 1.03 5.59
N ALA A 48 -13.14 0.15 4.79
CA ALA A 48 -13.99 -0.92 5.30
C ALA A 48 -13.22 -1.85 6.25
N ILE A 49 -11.99 -2.24 5.90
CA ILE A 49 -11.12 -3.04 6.77
C ILE A 49 -10.83 -2.30 8.08
N LEU A 50 -10.48 -1.02 8.04
CA LEU A 50 -10.21 -0.22 9.24
C LEU A 50 -11.44 -0.04 10.13
N ASP A 51 -12.64 0.01 9.55
CA ASP A 51 -13.90 0.14 10.28
C ASP A 51 -14.33 -1.19 10.93
N GLY A 52 -14.07 -2.32 10.25
CA GLY A 52 -14.38 -3.67 10.74
C GLY A 52 -13.34 -4.25 11.71
N CYS A 53 -12.05 -4.02 11.46
CA CYS A 53 -10.95 -4.53 12.26
C CYS A 53 -10.41 -3.47 13.22
N ARG A 54 -11.18 -3.16 14.28
CA ARG A 54 -10.86 -2.06 15.23
C ARG A 54 -9.58 -2.27 16.04
N HIS A 55 -9.07 -3.50 16.08
CA HIS A 55 -7.86 -3.86 16.81
C HIS A 55 -6.60 -3.91 15.94
N LEU A 56 -6.69 -3.47 14.68
CA LEU A 56 -5.58 -3.45 13.75
C LEU A 56 -4.49 -2.51 14.24
N GLN A 57 -3.26 -3.02 14.33
CA GLN A 57 -2.07 -2.31 14.81
C GLN A 57 -0.95 -2.29 13.78
N VAL A 58 -0.92 -3.26 12.86
CA VAL A 58 0.07 -3.34 11.79
C VAL A 58 -0.66 -3.48 10.46
N LEU A 59 -0.31 -2.61 9.52
CA LEU A 59 -0.86 -2.58 8.17
C LEU A 59 0.30 -2.41 7.19
N ASP A 60 0.45 -3.37 6.29
CA ASP A 60 1.46 -3.36 5.24
C ASP A 60 0.74 -3.48 3.89
N LEU A 61 0.91 -2.46 3.05
CA LEU A 61 0.25 -2.30 1.75
C LEU A 61 1.27 -2.11 0.62
N ARG A 62 2.51 -2.56 0.79
CA ARG A 62 3.56 -2.41 -0.22
C ARG A 62 3.12 -3.02 -1.55
N MET A 63 3.37 -2.30 -2.65
CA MET A 63 2.95 -2.71 -3.99
C MET A 63 1.43 -2.86 -4.18
N CYS A 64 0.59 -2.37 -3.25
CA CYS A 64 -0.85 -2.30 -3.44
C CYS A 64 -1.25 -1.03 -4.19
N GLU A 65 -1.98 -1.17 -5.29
CA GLU A 65 -2.49 -0.05 -6.07
C GLU A 65 -3.98 -0.28 -6.39
N PRO A 66 -4.85 0.74 -6.54
CA PRO A 66 -4.55 2.17 -6.63
C PRO A 66 -4.69 2.94 -5.30
N VAL A 67 -4.61 2.29 -4.14
CA VAL A 67 -4.71 2.94 -2.80
C VAL A 67 -3.77 4.15 -2.70
N ARG A 68 -4.31 5.31 -2.34
CA ARG A 68 -3.57 6.58 -2.27
C ARG A 68 -3.27 7.04 -0.86
N LEU A 69 -4.01 6.56 0.15
CA LEU A 69 -3.85 6.95 1.55
C LEU A 69 -3.73 8.49 1.72
N LYS A 70 -4.76 9.23 1.29
CA LYS A 70 -4.81 10.70 1.41
C LYS A 70 -5.87 11.16 2.42
N GLY A 71 -5.71 12.41 2.89
CA GLY A 71 -6.66 13.07 3.80
C GLY A 71 -6.93 12.30 5.10
N GLU A 72 -8.21 12.17 5.45
CA GLU A 72 -8.67 11.53 6.70
C GLU A 72 -8.27 10.06 6.80
N LEU A 73 -8.19 9.33 5.68
CA LEU A 73 -7.79 7.92 5.70
C LEU A 73 -6.34 7.78 6.19
N ARG A 74 -5.44 8.64 5.69
CA ARG A 74 -4.05 8.70 6.15
C ARG A 74 -3.95 9.04 7.63
N LYS A 75 -4.69 10.06 8.05
CA LYS A 75 -4.71 10.51 9.45
C LYS A 75 -5.15 9.39 10.38
N ARG A 76 -6.25 8.71 10.05
CA ARG A 76 -6.72 7.54 10.79
C ARG A 76 -5.68 6.43 10.88
N CYS A 77 -5.02 6.11 9.76
CA CYS A 77 -3.94 5.12 9.77
C CYS A 77 -2.82 5.53 10.73
N LEU A 78 -2.37 6.79 10.69
CA LEU A 78 -1.29 7.27 11.56
C LEU A 78 -1.67 7.30 13.05
N GLU A 79 -2.94 7.54 13.37
CA GLU A 79 -3.43 7.57 14.75
C GLU A 79 -3.63 6.16 15.36
N HIS A 80 -4.08 5.19 14.55
CA HIS A 80 -4.51 3.88 15.06
C HIS A 80 -3.52 2.74 14.75
N ILE A 81 -2.76 2.87 13.65
CA ILE A 81 -1.80 1.86 13.21
C ILE A 81 -0.42 2.20 13.75
N LYS A 82 0.15 1.28 14.53
CA LYS A 82 1.50 1.41 15.11
C LYS A 82 2.60 1.23 14.07
N SER A 83 2.37 0.38 13.07
CA SER A 83 3.31 0.12 11.98
C SER A 83 2.57 0.12 10.65
N LEU A 84 2.72 1.19 9.89
CA LEU A 84 2.15 1.35 8.55
C LEU A 84 3.28 1.25 7.52
N LYS A 85 3.11 0.40 6.50
CA LYS A 85 3.94 0.43 5.29
C LYS A 85 3.10 0.78 4.08
N LEU A 86 3.58 1.76 3.33
CA LEU A 86 2.90 2.35 2.18
C LEU A 86 3.16 1.54 0.90
N PRO A 87 2.31 1.68 -0.11
CA PRO A 87 2.53 1.08 -1.44
C PRO A 87 3.90 1.33 -2.04
N THR A 88 4.44 2.54 -1.81
CA THR A 88 5.74 2.98 -2.33
C THR A 88 6.92 2.59 -1.44
N ASP A 89 6.68 2.01 -0.26
CA ASP A 89 7.79 1.62 0.62
C ASP A 89 8.51 0.40 0.05
N PRO A 90 9.86 0.37 0.10
CA PRO A 90 10.63 -0.72 -0.48
C PRO A 90 10.29 -2.07 0.17
N LEU A 91 10.21 -3.12 -0.64
CA LEU A 91 10.33 -4.47 -0.11
C LEU A 91 11.79 -4.66 0.29
N LYS A 92 12.06 -5.02 1.56
CA LYS A 92 13.40 -5.43 1.97
C LYS A 92 13.69 -6.79 1.33
N LEU A 93 14.21 -6.79 0.10
CA LEU A 93 14.84 -7.97 -0.46
C LEU A 93 16.25 -8.12 0.14
N HIS A 94 16.67 -9.37 0.28
CA HIS A 94 17.92 -9.81 0.91
C HIS A 94 19.14 -9.02 0.38
N PRO A 95 20.19 -8.77 1.19
CA PRO A 95 21.33 -7.87 0.89
C PRO A 95 22.32 -8.36 -0.20
N TYR A 96 21.84 -9.05 -1.24
CA TYR A 96 22.63 -9.43 -2.41
C TYR A 96 22.08 -8.80 -3.70
N SER A 97 21.96 -7.48 -3.73
CA SER A 97 22.43 -6.70 -4.87
C SER A 97 22.60 -5.26 -4.43
N GLY A 98 23.71 -4.66 -4.85
CA GLY A 98 24.01 -3.29 -4.53
C GLY A 98 22.94 -2.34 -5.09
N ASN A 99 22.53 -1.44 -4.22
CA ASN A 99 22.13 -0.08 -4.55
C ASN A 99 20.71 0.05 -5.11
N ASP A 100 19.90 0.77 -4.31
CA ASP A 100 18.72 1.51 -4.70
C ASP A 100 17.36 0.79 -4.62
N ALA A 101 16.53 1.28 -3.71
CA ALA A 101 15.13 0.90 -3.56
C ALA A 101 14.31 1.16 -4.83
N THR A 102 14.81 1.99 -5.76
CA THR A 102 14.20 2.23 -7.07
C THR A 102 14.16 0.98 -7.95
N VAL A 103 15.13 0.06 -7.80
CA VAL A 103 15.24 -1.12 -8.68
C VAL A 103 14.00 -2.01 -8.54
N ASP A 104 13.44 -2.14 -7.34
CA ASP A 104 12.29 -3.00 -7.08
C ASP A 104 10.98 -2.42 -7.65
N LEU A 105 10.74 -1.12 -7.42
CA LEU A 105 9.60 -0.40 -8.01
C LEU A 105 9.70 -0.33 -9.53
N LEU A 106 10.90 -0.14 -10.10
CA LEU A 106 11.10 -0.09 -11.55
C LEU A 106 10.93 -1.45 -12.20
N LEU A 107 11.44 -2.54 -11.59
CA LEU A 107 11.22 -3.91 -12.08
C LEU A 107 9.74 -4.26 -12.04
N TYR A 108 9.03 -3.88 -10.99
CA TYR A 108 7.59 -4.09 -10.89
C TYR A 108 6.81 -3.28 -11.94
N LYS A 109 7.04 -1.96 -12.04
CA LYS A 109 6.42 -1.11 -13.07
C LYS A 109 6.69 -1.61 -14.48
N ARG A 110 7.91 -2.11 -14.74
CA ARG A 110 8.30 -2.72 -16.02
C ARG A 110 7.61 -4.06 -16.27
N SER A 111 7.35 -4.86 -15.24
CA SER A 111 6.68 -6.15 -15.36
C SER A 111 5.18 -6.01 -15.63
N PHE A 112 4.55 -4.95 -15.14
CA PHE A 112 3.11 -4.71 -15.30
C PHE A 112 2.75 -3.57 -16.27
N GLY A 113 3.72 -2.86 -16.85
CA GLY A 113 3.52 -1.86 -17.91
C GLY A 113 2.94 -0.52 -17.46
N TRP A 114 3.30 -0.05 -16.26
CA TRP A 114 2.75 1.18 -15.69
C TRP A 114 3.67 2.35 -16.02
N GLU A 115 3.44 2.99 -17.17
CA GLU A 115 4.08 4.28 -17.49
C GLU A 115 3.59 5.34 -16.51
N SER A 116 4.55 6.01 -15.86
CA SER A 116 4.26 7.10 -14.93
C SER A 116 4.06 8.38 -15.75
N ASP A 117 2.83 8.85 -15.89
CA ASP A 117 2.54 10.20 -16.35
C ASP A 117 2.88 11.20 -15.22
N ASP A 118 4.18 11.38 -14.95
CA ASP A 118 4.65 12.45 -14.07
C ASP A 118 5.16 13.61 -14.93
N ASN A 119 4.22 14.38 -15.51
CA ASN A 119 4.50 15.74 -15.94
C ASN A 119 4.14 16.70 -14.80
N SER A 120 4.91 16.64 -13.71
CA SER A 120 5.02 17.75 -12.77
C SER A 120 6.21 18.60 -13.20
N THR A 121 5.97 19.52 -14.14
CA THR A 121 6.91 20.62 -14.38
C THR A 121 7.00 21.41 -13.08
N GLU A 122 8.16 21.37 -12.43
CA GLU A 122 8.49 22.22 -11.31
C GLU A 122 8.41 23.69 -11.75
N ASP A 123 7.50 24.44 -11.12
CA ASP A 123 7.66 25.88 -10.97
C ASP A 123 8.96 26.13 -10.19
N ASN A 124 9.98 26.66 -10.85
CA ASN A 124 11.06 27.37 -10.16
C ASN A 124 11.38 28.68 -10.89
N ILE A 125 10.92 29.75 -10.24
CA ILE A 125 11.24 31.15 -10.45
C ILE A 125 12.74 31.36 -10.21
N THR A 126 13.44 31.96 -11.17
CA THR A 126 14.63 32.78 -10.84
C THR A 126 14.72 34.01 -11.75
N LYS A 127 14.43 35.17 -11.14
CA LYS A 127 15.07 36.49 -11.27
C LYS A 127 15.75 36.86 -12.60
N GLU A 128 15.28 37.95 -13.20
CA GLU A 128 16.20 38.98 -13.71
C GLU A 128 15.60 40.36 -13.49
N SER A 129 16.37 41.20 -12.80
CA SER A 129 16.14 42.60 -12.54
C SER A 129 17.23 43.32 -13.31
N ASP A 130 16.86 44.08 -14.33
CA ASP A 130 17.39 45.41 -14.67
C ASP A 130 16.57 46.02 -15.82
#